data_AF-A0AAD9H9C6-F1
#
_entry.id   AF-A0AAD9H9C6-F1
#
_cell.length_a   1.000
_cell.length_b   1.000
_cell.length_c   1.000
_cell.angle_alpha   90.00
_cell.angle_beta   90.00
_cell.angle_gamma   90.00
#
_symmetry.space_group_name_H-M   'P 1'
#
loop_
_entity.id
_entity.type
_entity.pdbx_description
1 polymer ?
#
loop_
_entity_poly.entity_id
_entity_poly.type
_entity_poly.pdbx_seq_one_letter_code
_entity_poly.pdbx_strand_id
1 'polypeptide(L)'
;MHPPRWSLAIAALVAAASGQQCYWPNGNDANLVACPVNGTATAAACCFAGHYCMSNGACFSNTELSFYRGACTAKDWATNGCPAYCDKEGVAGAGKT
;
A
#
# COMPACT_ATOMS: atom_id res chain seq x y z
N MET A 1 30.20 47.85 -16.55
CA MET A 1 30.57 46.43 -16.70
C MET A 1 29.52 45.63 -15.92
N HIS A 2 28.59 44.96 -16.61
CA HIS A 2 27.51 44.17 -15.99
C HIS A 2 27.89 42.68 -16.09
N PRO A 3 27.74 41.86 -15.04
CA PRO A 3 27.90 40.42 -15.18
C PRO A 3 26.71 39.83 -15.97
N PRO A 4 26.94 38.78 -16.78
CA PRO A 4 25.89 38.13 -17.56
C PRO A 4 24.93 37.43 -16.59
N ARG A 5 23.63 37.51 -16.90
CA ARG A 5 22.53 36.89 -16.14
C ARG A 5 22.59 35.38 -16.36
N TRP A 6 23.54 34.78 -15.66
CA TRP A 6 23.88 33.37 -15.66
C TRP A 6 22.81 32.59 -14.91
N SER A 7 22.49 31.41 -15.45
CA SER A 7 22.02 30.24 -14.70
C SER A 7 20.56 30.26 -14.23
N LEU A 8 19.68 29.77 -15.13
CA LEU A 8 18.44 29.10 -14.72
C LEU A 8 18.83 27.87 -13.88
N ALA A 9 18.67 27.97 -12.56
CA ALA A 9 18.86 26.84 -11.65
C ALA A 9 17.72 25.82 -11.88
N ILE A 10 18.05 24.67 -12.45
CA ILE A 10 17.14 23.52 -12.55
C ILE A 10 17.14 22.84 -11.18
N ALA A 11 16.14 23.11 -10.35
CA ALA A 11 15.92 22.37 -9.12
C ALA A 11 15.31 21.00 -9.48
N ALA A 12 16.07 19.92 -9.30
CA ALA A 12 15.56 18.56 -9.45
C ALA A 12 14.65 18.22 -8.25
N LEU A 13 13.33 18.07 -8.49
CA LEU A 13 12.43 17.46 -7.51
C LEU A 13 12.75 15.96 -7.44
N VAL A 14 13.52 15.56 -6.44
CA VAL A 14 13.66 14.14 -6.08
C VAL A 14 12.40 13.76 -5.29
N ALA A 15 11.43 13.15 -5.96
CA ALA A 15 10.30 12.53 -5.27
C ALA A 15 10.82 11.32 -4.49
N ALA A 16 10.92 11.43 -3.17
CA ALA A 16 11.23 10.31 -2.30
C ALA A 16 10.04 9.32 -2.33
N ALA A 17 10.16 8.28 -3.16
CA ALA A 17 9.28 7.13 -3.08
C ALA A 17 9.65 6.34 -1.81
N SER A 18 9.12 6.74 -0.65
CA SER A 18 9.16 5.90 0.53
C SER A 18 8.30 4.67 0.24
N GLY A 19 8.91 3.49 0.09
CA GLY A 19 8.17 2.25 0.20
C GLY A 19 7.54 2.20 1.58
N GLN A 20 6.22 2.29 1.67
CA GLN A 20 5.52 2.22 2.95
C GLN A 20 5.66 0.79 3.49
N GLN A 21 6.07 0.66 4.76
CA GLN A 21 6.12 -0.63 5.44
C GLN A 21 4.70 -1.19 5.54
N CYS A 22 4.55 -2.48 5.29
CA CYS A 22 3.27 -3.17 5.35
C CYS A 22 3.23 -4.10 6.56
N TYR A 23 2.04 -4.28 7.12
CA TYR A 23 1.80 -5.07 8.31
C TYR A 23 0.62 -6.01 8.10
N TRP A 24 0.74 -7.23 8.61
CA TRP A 24 -0.37 -8.16 8.79
C TRP A 24 -1.27 -7.73 9.96
N PRO A 25 -2.51 -8.22 10.07
CA PRO A 25 -3.44 -7.85 11.17
C PRO A 25 -2.90 -8.13 12.56
N ASN A 26 -2.05 -9.14 12.70
CA ASN A 26 -1.33 -9.45 13.94
C ASN A 26 -0.18 -8.48 14.27
N GLY A 27 0.05 -7.46 13.43
CA GLY A 27 1.09 -6.45 13.59
C GLY A 27 2.48 -6.89 13.11
N ASN A 28 2.63 -8.10 12.56
CA ASN A 28 3.90 -8.54 11.99
C ASN A 28 4.19 -7.84 10.66
N ASP A 29 5.46 -7.63 10.37
CA ASP A 29 5.90 -7.07 9.09
C ASP A 29 5.49 -7.97 7.92
N ALA A 30 5.08 -7.34 6.82
CA ALA A 30 4.64 -7.99 5.61
C ALA A 30 5.48 -7.51 4.42
N ASN A 31 6.10 -8.44 3.69
CA ASN A 31 6.89 -8.12 2.51
C ASN A 31 6.00 -7.98 1.27
N LEU A 32 5.17 -6.93 1.23
CA LEU A 32 4.23 -6.62 0.16
C LEU A 32 4.46 -5.18 -0.34
N VAL A 33 3.92 -4.87 -1.52
CA VAL A 33 4.03 -3.55 -2.13
C VAL A 33 2.81 -2.72 -1.75
N ALA A 34 3.04 -1.57 -1.12
CA ALA A 34 1.98 -0.63 -0.80
C ALA A 34 1.29 -0.08 -2.06
N CYS A 35 -0.03 -0.08 -2.04
CA CYS A 35 -0.85 0.54 -3.06
C CYS A 35 -0.88 2.07 -2.89
N PRO A 36 -1.29 2.81 -3.94
CA PRO A 36 -1.64 4.22 -3.78
C PRO A 36 -2.75 4.38 -2.74
N VAL A 37 -2.61 5.39 -1.90
CA VAL A 37 -3.67 5.80 -0.98
C VAL A 37 -4.85 6.33 -1.82
N ASN A 38 -6.06 5.83 -1.55
CA ASN A 38 -7.26 6.23 -2.30
C ASN A 38 -8.07 7.28 -1.53
N GLY A 39 -8.44 8.37 -2.22
CA GLY A 39 -9.38 9.36 -1.71
C GLY A 39 -8.92 10.01 -0.41
N THR A 40 -9.74 9.91 0.64
CA THR A 40 -9.48 10.47 1.97
C THR A 40 -8.85 9.46 2.93
N ALA A 41 -8.44 8.28 2.46
CA ALA A 41 -7.74 7.31 3.29
C ALA A 41 -6.37 7.87 3.71
N THR A 42 -5.85 7.38 4.84
CA THR A 42 -4.51 7.71 5.32
C THR A 42 -3.61 6.48 5.40
N ALA A 43 -4.20 5.29 5.23
CA ALA A 43 -3.50 4.04 4.98
C ALA A 43 -3.83 3.52 3.59
N ALA A 44 -3.06 2.55 3.13
CA ALA A 44 -3.31 1.82 1.89
C ALA A 44 -3.17 0.32 2.13
N ALA A 45 -3.90 -0.45 1.32
CA ALA A 45 -3.63 -1.87 1.21
C ALA A 45 -2.25 -2.12 0.61
N CYS A 46 -1.69 -3.29 0.89
CA CYS A 46 -0.45 -3.77 0.32
C CYS A 46 -0.70 -5.07 -0.42
N CYS A 47 -0.35 -5.13 -1.69
CA CYS A 47 -0.56 -6.29 -2.56
C CYS A 47 0.76 -6.99 -2.89
N PHE A 48 0.67 -8.23 -3.40
CA PHE A 48 1.87 -8.91 -3.88
C PHE A 48 2.43 -8.14 -5.08
N ALA A 49 3.76 -8.21 -5.27
CA ALA A 49 4.39 -7.56 -6.40
C ALA A 49 3.77 -8.08 -7.72
N GLY A 50 3.37 -7.15 -8.60
CA GLY A 50 2.71 -7.46 -9.87
C GLY A 50 1.20 -7.70 -9.78
N HIS A 51 0.59 -7.63 -8.60
CA HIS A 51 -0.86 -7.70 -8.43
C HIS A 51 -1.49 -6.31 -8.50
N TYR A 52 -2.78 -6.25 -8.82
CA TYR A 52 -3.48 -4.99 -9.03
C TYR A 52 -4.08 -4.46 -7.72
N CYS A 53 -3.89 -3.16 -7.49
CA CYS A 53 -4.50 -2.40 -6.41
C CYS A 53 -5.91 -1.93 -6.81
N MET A 54 -6.92 -2.39 -6.11
CA MET A 54 -8.31 -1.97 -6.35
C MET A 54 -8.66 -0.74 -5.54
N SER A 55 -9.59 0.09 -6.04
CA SER A 55 -10.02 1.32 -5.34
C SER A 55 -10.72 1.04 -4.01
N ASN A 56 -11.31 -0.13 -3.83
CA ASN A 56 -11.89 -0.56 -2.55
C ASN A 56 -10.85 -1.14 -1.56
N GLY A 57 -9.54 -1.01 -1.85
CA GLY A 57 -8.46 -1.55 -1.02
C GLY A 57 -8.21 -3.06 -1.21
N ALA A 58 -9.00 -3.76 -2.02
CA ALA A 58 -8.72 -5.15 -2.33
C ALA A 58 -7.50 -5.29 -3.26
N CYS A 59 -6.90 -6.47 -3.25
CA CYS A 59 -5.88 -6.86 -4.20
C CYS A 59 -6.48 -7.84 -5.22
N PHE A 60 -6.08 -7.73 -6.48
CA PHE A 60 -6.47 -8.68 -7.53
C PHE A 60 -5.24 -9.43 -8.06
N SER A 61 -5.30 -10.76 -7.96
CA SER A 61 -4.30 -11.67 -8.52
C SER A 61 -4.59 -11.90 -10.00
N ASN A 62 -3.64 -11.55 -10.86
CA ASN A 62 -3.76 -11.73 -12.31
C ASN A 62 -3.50 -13.17 -12.77
N THR A 63 -2.93 -14.01 -11.89
CA THR A 63 -2.66 -15.42 -12.15
C THR A 63 -3.80 -16.30 -11.63
N GLU A 64 -4.29 -16.02 -10.42
CA GLU A 64 -5.41 -16.77 -9.80
C GLU A 64 -6.78 -16.21 -10.20
N LEU A 65 -6.81 -15.05 -10.85
CA LEU A 65 -8.04 -14.34 -11.25
C LEU A 65 -9.01 -14.12 -10.07
N SER A 66 -8.44 -13.82 -8.89
CA SER A 66 -9.14 -13.77 -7.62
C SER A 66 -8.91 -12.44 -6.90
N PHE A 67 -9.89 -12.04 -6.09
CA PHE A 67 -9.75 -10.94 -5.14
C PHE A 67 -9.34 -11.46 -3.77
N TYR A 68 -8.43 -10.76 -3.11
CA TYR A 68 -8.00 -11.09 -1.77
C TYR A 68 -7.71 -9.83 -0.95
N ARG A 69 -7.67 -9.99 0.37
CA ARG A 69 -7.17 -8.99 1.30
C ARG A 69 -5.67 -9.17 1.47
N GLY A 70 -4.89 -8.15 1.10
CA GLY A 70 -3.45 -8.11 1.33
C GLY A 70 -3.07 -7.67 2.75
N ALA A 71 -1.89 -7.08 2.90
CA ALA A 71 -1.45 -6.43 4.14
C ALA A 71 -1.91 -4.95 4.16
N CYS A 72 -1.59 -4.17 5.19
CA CYS A 72 -1.87 -2.74 5.24
C CYS A 72 -0.67 -1.90 5.67
N THR A 73 -0.59 -0.64 5.24
CA THR A 73 0.44 0.30 5.70
C THR A 73 0.25 0.78 7.14
N ALA A 74 -0.94 0.61 7.72
CA ALA A 74 -1.19 0.91 9.13
C ALA A 74 -1.09 -0.35 9.99
N LYS A 75 -0.16 -0.32 10.95
CA LYS A 75 0.11 -1.45 11.85
C LYS A 75 -1.05 -1.79 12.78
N ASP A 76 -1.88 -0.81 13.11
CA ASP A 76 -3.03 -0.96 13.99
C ASP A 76 -4.28 -1.51 13.30
N TRP A 77 -4.30 -1.51 11.96
CA TRP A 77 -5.46 -1.88 11.13
C TRP A 77 -6.75 -1.08 11.40
N ALA A 78 -6.70 -0.07 12.26
CA ALA A 78 -7.83 0.80 12.61
C ALA A 78 -7.89 2.03 11.70
N THR A 79 -6.81 2.30 10.97
CA THR A 79 -6.72 3.45 10.07
C THR A 79 -7.54 3.25 8.79
N ASN A 80 -8.28 4.28 8.39
CA ASN A 80 -9.04 4.26 7.14
C ASN A 80 -8.11 3.99 5.94
N GLY A 81 -8.46 2.98 5.14
CA GLY A 81 -7.66 2.50 4.02
C GLY A 81 -7.21 1.04 4.14
N CYS A 82 -7.33 0.44 5.33
CA CYS A 82 -7.14 -0.99 5.56
C CYS A 82 -8.48 -1.75 5.48
N PRO A 83 -8.75 -2.55 4.44
CA PRO A 83 -10.00 -3.30 4.36
C PRO A 83 -10.00 -4.52 5.30
N ALA A 84 -11.12 -4.73 5.98
CA ALA A 84 -11.38 -5.92 6.82
C ALA A 84 -12.09 -7.06 6.05
N TYR A 85 -12.25 -6.95 4.73
CA TYR A 85 -12.91 -7.99 3.93
C TYR A 85 -12.11 -9.29 3.95
N CYS A 86 -12.81 -10.43 3.85
CA CYS A 86 -12.17 -11.76 3.82
C CYS A 86 -11.32 -12.07 5.06
N ASP A 87 -11.45 -11.29 6.13
CA ASP A 87 -10.91 -11.61 7.44
C ASP A 87 -11.65 -12.82 7.99
N LYS A 88 -10.89 -13.87 8.30
CA LYS A 88 -11.43 -15.09 8.91
C LYS A 88 -10.83 -15.34 10.28
N GLU A 89 -10.08 -14.40 10.85
CA GLU A 89 -9.46 -14.53 12.17
C GLU A 89 -10.51 -14.69 13.28
N GLY A 90 -11.74 -14.21 13.06
CA GLY A 90 -12.90 -14.46 13.92
C GLY A 90 -13.71 -15.72 13.59
N VAL A 91 -13.38 -16.45 12.52
CA VAL A 91 -14.12 -17.65 12.09
C VAL A 91 -13.33 -18.88 12.52
N ALA A 92 -13.82 -19.57 13.55
CA ALA A 92 -13.22 -20.81 14.03
C ALA A 92 -13.08 -21.84 12.88
N GLY A 93 -11.86 -22.31 12.64
CA GLY A 93 -11.53 -23.29 11.59
C GLY A 93 -11.20 -22.70 10.22
N ALA A 94 -11.11 -21.38 10.08
CA ALA A 94 -10.86 -20.72 8.80
C ALA A 94 -9.38 -20.40 8.49
N GLY A 95 -8.48 -20.64 9.45
CA GLY A 95 -7.04 -20.73 9.18
C GLY A 95 -6.74 -22.05 8.51
N LYS A 96 -6.28 -22.03 7.26
CA LYS A 96 -5.78 -23.26 6.61
C LYS A 96 -4.35 -23.54 7.09
N THR A 97 -4.14 -24.82 7.39
CA THR A 97 -2.89 -25.60 7.40
C THR A 97 -1.82 -25.11 6.43
#